data_AF-A0A3D5TGI3-F1
#
_entry.id   AF-A0A3D5TGI3-F1
#
_cell.length_a   1.000
_cell.length_b   1.000
_cell.length_c   1.000
_cell.angle_alpha   90.00
_cell.angle_beta   90.00
_cell.angle_gamma   90.00
#
_symmetry.space_group_name_H-M   'P 1'
#
loop_
_entity.id
_entity.type
_entity.pdbx_description
1 polymer ?
#
loop_
_entity_poly.entity_id
_entity_poly.type
_entity_poly.pdbx_seq_one_letter_code
_entity_poly.pdbx_strand_id
1 'polypeptide(L)'
;YEVFLLDLATGLRRGELMALQWDDLNFKTGVLNVNKQVYDVRGQLQISTPKTKNSVRKIVLPPVVVAVLREYKKTVDSRWMFPSPVKEDCPIMPGVVRRRLQLILEHAGCKHVRFHDLRHTFATLALENGMDVKTLSAILGHVSAATTLDIYTHITGDMQRAAAANIDRGIGKAAPQEDASEPGQETAPVQAEKPRMTDFKPYVGRKRRSGTGCISEISDHLFEGRYSPKWPDSKKHARNVYAHTREECEEKLKVLIVEMKAEIAEAQRLKNLGEDDGRPPEEKKGKRVGK
;
A
#
# COMPACT_ATOMS: atom_id res chain seq x y z
N TYR A 1 -17.97 -12.46 0.34
CA TYR A 1 -16.99 -11.65 1.12
C TYR A 1 -15.54 -11.84 0.62
N GLU A 2 -15.39 -12.54 -0.50
CA GLU A 2 -14.17 -13.15 -1.02
C GLU A 2 -13.12 -12.10 -1.38
N VAL A 3 -13.57 -10.93 -1.85
CA VAL A 3 -12.71 -9.77 -2.11
C VAL A 3 -11.94 -9.32 -0.87
N PHE A 4 -12.60 -9.28 0.30
CA PHE A 4 -11.96 -8.84 1.55
C PHE A 4 -11.09 -9.94 2.15
N LEU A 5 -11.52 -11.21 2.03
CA LEU A 5 -10.70 -12.35 2.40
C LEU A 5 -9.39 -12.36 1.63
N LEU A 6 -9.46 -12.17 0.31
CA LEU A 6 -8.27 -12.16 -0.53
C LEU A 6 -7.36 -10.98 -0.21
N ASP A 7 -7.91 -9.79 0.02
CA ASP A 7 -7.15 -8.61 0.46
C ASP A 7 -6.43 -8.88 1.79
N LEU A 8 -7.11 -9.42 2.80
CA LEU A 8 -6.53 -9.77 4.09
C LEU A 8 -5.51 -10.92 4.03
N ALA A 9 -5.56 -11.76 3.00
CA ALA A 9 -4.61 -12.85 2.80
C ALA A 9 -3.37 -12.47 1.98
N THR A 10 -3.39 -11.32 1.28
CA THR A 10 -2.35 -10.97 0.29
C THR A 10 -1.87 -9.52 0.34
N GLY A 11 -2.64 -8.64 0.98
CA GLY A 11 -2.40 -7.21 1.05
C GLY A 11 -2.35 -6.54 -0.32
N LEU A 12 -3.07 -7.00 -1.33
CA LEU A 12 -3.04 -6.37 -2.66
C LEU A 12 -3.49 -4.91 -2.64
N ARG A 13 -3.02 -4.11 -3.59
CA ARG A 13 -3.61 -2.77 -3.78
C ARG A 13 -5.00 -2.95 -4.34
N ARG A 14 -5.96 -2.11 -3.90
CA ARG A 14 -7.35 -2.14 -4.38
C ARG A 14 -7.46 -2.28 -5.90
N GLY A 15 -6.73 -1.47 -6.67
CA GLY A 15 -6.76 -1.53 -8.14
C GLY A 15 -6.23 -2.85 -8.71
N GLU A 16 -5.23 -3.47 -8.08
CA GLU A 16 -4.71 -4.78 -8.47
C GLU A 16 -5.76 -5.86 -8.20
N LEU A 17 -6.39 -5.81 -7.02
CA LEU A 17 -7.42 -6.76 -6.61
C LEU A 17 -8.64 -6.72 -7.55
N MET A 18 -9.09 -5.53 -7.96
CA MET A 18 -10.22 -5.41 -8.90
C MET A 18 -9.86 -5.88 -10.31
N ALA A 19 -8.57 -5.88 -10.65
CA ALA A 19 -8.11 -6.27 -11.97
C ALA A 19 -7.93 -7.80 -12.12
N LEU A 20 -8.15 -8.59 -11.07
CA LEU A 20 -7.95 -10.03 -11.13
C LEU A 20 -8.98 -10.74 -12.01
N GLN A 21 -8.49 -11.65 -12.84
CA GLN A 21 -9.27 -12.58 -13.65
C GLN A 21 -9.02 -14.01 -13.19
N TRP A 22 -9.90 -14.95 -13.55
CA TRP A 22 -9.75 -16.35 -13.13
C TRP A 22 -8.46 -16.99 -13.63
N ASP A 23 -7.95 -16.58 -14.79
CA ASP A 23 -6.71 -17.10 -15.38
C ASP A 23 -5.45 -16.62 -14.64
N ASP A 24 -5.58 -15.60 -13.78
CA ASP A 24 -4.46 -15.17 -12.94
C ASP A 24 -4.18 -16.14 -11.79
N LEU A 25 -5.16 -16.97 -11.40
CA LEU A 25 -5.03 -17.92 -10.30
C LEU A 25 -4.89 -19.36 -10.82
N ASN A 26 -3.73 -19.96 -10.59
CA ASN A 26 -3.57 -21.39 -10.78
C ASN A 26 -4.15 -22.15 -9.58
N PHE A 27 -5.34 -22.73 -9.76
CA PHE A 27 -6.03 -23.49 -8.71
C PHE A 27 -5.35 -24.82 -8.32
N LYS A 28 -4.37 -25.31 -9.07
CA LYS A 28 -3.60 -26.51 -8.70
C LYS A 28 -2.44 -26.15 -7.78
N THR A 29 -1.71 -25.09 -8.11
CA THR A 29 -0.52 -24.68 -7.36
C THR A 29 -0.81 -23.61 -6.29
N GLY A 30 -1.98 -22.99 -6.33
CA GLY A 30 -2.34 -21.85 -5.46
C GLY A 30 -1.63 -20.54 -5.83
N VAL A 31 -0.90 -20.50 -6.95
CA VAL A 31 -0.15 -19.31 -7.38
C VAL A 31 -1.08 -18.29 -8.03
N LEU A 32 -1.13 -17.09 -7.45
CA LEU A 32 -1.81 -15.92 -7.98
C LEU A 32 -0.80 -14.99 -8.69
N ASN A 33 -1.05 -14.69 -9.96
CA ASN A 33 -0.26 -13.76 -10.76
C ASN A 33 -0.84 -12.34 -10.67
N VAL A 34 -0.04 -11.39 -10.17
CA VAL A 34 -0.43 -9.99 -10.06
C VAL A 34 0.35 -9.21 -11.11
N ASN A 35 -0.32 -8.83 -12.21
CA ASN A 35 0.31 -8.25 -13.39
C ASN A 35 -0.46 -7.08 -14.02
N LYS A 36 -1.57 -6.67 -13.41
CA LYS A 36 -2.45 -5.61 -13.90
C LYS A 36 -3.14 -4.91 -12.74
N GLN A 37 -3.60 -3.70 -13.00
CA GLN A 37 -4.41 -2.94 -12.05
C GLN A 37 -5.43 -2.08 -12.79
N VAL A 38 -6.52 -1.77 -12.10
CA VAL A 38 -7.60 -0.92 -12.61
C VAL A 38 -7.53 0.45 -11.95
N TYR A 39 -7.69 1.49 -12.76
CA TYR A 39 -7.83 2.87 -12.33
C TYR A 39 -9.16 3.45 -12.82
N ASP A 40 -9.70 4.38 -12.05
CA ASP A 40 -10.85 5.19 -12.49
C ASP A 40 -10.32 6.51 -13.07
N VAL A 41 -10.62 6.75 -14.35
CA VAL A 41 -10.32 8.00 -15.04
C VAL A 41 -11.64 8.58 -15.51
N ARG A 42 -12.11 9.63 -14.83
CA ARG A 42 -13.37 10.34 -15.15
C ARG A 42 -14.60 9.42 -15.22
N GLY A 43 -14.69 8.43 -14.33
CA GLY A 43 -15.82 7.49 -14.26
C GLY A 43 -15.69 6.27 -15.18
N GLN A 44 -14.57 6.17 -15.92
CA GLN A 44 -14.26 5.04 -16.79
C GLN A 44 -13.11 4.22 -16.20
N LEU A 45 -13.30 2.91 -16.13
CA LEU A 45 -12.26 2.01 -15.71
C LEU A 45 -11.24 1.81 -16.82
N GLN A 46 -9.97 2.02 -16.49
CA GLN A 46 -8.86 1.72 -17.36
C GLN A 46 -7.98 0.66 -16.71
N ILE A 47 -7.65 -0.37 -17.48
CA ILE A 47 -6.69 -1.39 -17.06
C ILE A 47 -5.31 -0.92 -17.48
N SER A 48 -4.38 -0.90 -16.54
CA SER A 48 -2.97 -0.65 -16.79
C SER A 48 -2.16 -1.86 -16.40
N THR A 49 -1.24 -2.23 -17.28
CA THR A 49 -0.11 -3.07 -16.88
C THR A 49 0.89 -2.21 -16.11
N PRO A 50 1.60 -2.76 -15.12
CA PRO A 50 2.60 -2.01 -14.40
C PRO A 50 3.78 -1.62 -15.29
N LYS A 51 4.26 -0.39 -15.11
CA LYS A 51 5.41 0.15 -15.88
C LYS A 51 6.76 -0.48 -15.49
N THR A 52 6.83 -1.18 -14.36
CA THR A 52 8.08 -1.71 -13.79
C THR A 52 7.97 -3.20 -13.49
N LYS A 53 9.07 -3.94 -13.71
CA LYS A 53 9.14 -5.39 -13.46
C LYS A 53 8.78 -5.76 -12.01
N ASN A 54 9.19 -4.97 -11.01
CA ASN A 54 8.91 -5.24 -9.60
C ASN A 54 7.42 -5.23 -9.22
N SER A 55 6.58 -4.61 -10.04
CA SER A 55 5.15 -4.58 -9.78
C SER A 55 4.45 -5.87 -10.24
N VAL A 56 5.09 -6.64 -11.12
CA VAL A 56 4.65 -7.96 -11.56
C VAL A 56 5.19 -9.01 -10.60
N ARG A 57 4.30 -9.75 -9.96
CA ARG A 57 4.69 -10.69 -8.89
C ARG A 57 3.75 -11.89 -8.81
N LYS A 58 4.26 -12.94 -8.18
CA LYS A 58 3.52 -14.17 -7.89
C LYS A 58 3.36 -14.30 -6.39
N ILE A 59 2.15 -14.60 -5.94
CA ILE A 59 1.82 -14.80 -4.53
C ILE A 59 1.24 -16.21 -4.40
N VAL A 60 1.80 -17.01 -3.49
CA VAL A 60 1.24 -18.33 -3.17
C VAL A 60 0.12 -18.13 -2.15
N LEU A 61 -1.10 -18.50 -2.50
CA LEU A 61 -2.24 -18.37 -1.61
C LEU A 61 -2.32 -19.55 -0.63
N PRO A 62 -2.75 -19.32 0.63
CA PRO A 62 -3.04 -20.40 1.55
C PRO A 62 -4.10 -21.37 0.96
N PRO A 63 -3.99 -22.70 1.18
CA PRO A 63 -4.93 -23.67 0.61
C PRO A 63 -6.40 -23.38 0.95
N VAL A 64 -6.67 -22.89 2.17
CA VAL A 64 -8.01 -22.49 2.62
C VAL A 64 -8.58 -21.37 1.75
N VAL A 65 -7.77 -20.37 1.39
CA VAL A 65 -8.21 -19.26 0.52
C VAL A 65 -8.48 -19.77 -0.90
N VAL A 66 -7.65 -20.67 -1.42
CA VAL A 66 -7.87 -21.30 -2.73
C VAL A 66 -9.17 -22.10 -2.76
N ALA A 67 -9.48 -22.83 -1.69
CA ALA A 67 -10.73 -23.58 -1.57
C ALA A 67 -11.96 -22.66 -1.60
N VAL A 68 -11.95 -21.55 -0.85
CA VAL A 68 -13.01 -20.55 -0.88
C VAL A 68 -13.18 -19.96 -2.29
N LEU A 69 -12.07 -19.58 -2.94
CA LEU A 69 -12.12 -19.03 -4.30
C LEU A 69 -12.61 -20.05 -5.34
N ARG A 70 -12.35 -21.35 -5.13
CA ARG A 70 -12.85 -22.41 -6.01
C ARG A 70 -14.36 -22.53 -5.93
N GLU A 71 -14.92 -22.44 -4.73
CA GLU A 71 -16.36 -22.48 -4.56
C GLU A 71 -17.01 -21.21 -5.12
N TYR A 72 -16.42 -20.06 -4.83
CA TYR A 72 -16.86 -18.80 -5.37
C TYR A 72 -16.88 -18.77 -6.90
N LYS A 73 -15.88 -19.36 -7.56
CA LYS A 73 -15.82 -19.46 -9.03
C LYS A 73 -17.06 -20.12 -9.63
N LYS A 74 -17.68 -21.08 -8.93
CA LYS A 74 -18.91 -21.74 -9.40
C LYS A 74 -20.14 -20.81 -9.42
N THR A 75 -20.11 -19.75 -8.60
CA THR A 75 -21.21 -18.79 -8.46
C THR A 75 -21.06 -17.57 -9.37
N VAL A 76 -19.95 -17.46 -10.11
CA VAL A 76 -19.60 -16.28 -10.89
C VAL A 76 -19.50 -16.64 -12.36
N ASP A 77 -20.43 -16.12 -13.16
CA ASP A 77 -20.37 -16.20 -14.62
C ASP A 77 -19.69 -14.94 -15.20
N SER A 78 -18.36 -14.89 -15.12
CA SER A 78 -17.55 -13.81 -15.66
C SER A 78 -16.09 -14.22 -15.78
N ARG A 79 -15.33 -13.61 -16.69
CA ARG A 79 -13.85 -13.71 -16.69
C ARG A 79 -13.21 -13.03 -15.48
N TRP A 80 -13.85 -12.01 -14.93
CA TRP A 80 -13.37 -11.25 -13.79
C TRP A 80 -13.62 -12.02 -12.50
N MET A 81 -12.63 -12.05 -11.60
CA MET A 81 -12.79 -12.68 -10.29
C MET A 81 -13.84 -11.94 -9.46
N PHE A 82 -13.86 -10.60 -9.54
CA PHE A 82 -14.85 -9.77 -8.86
C PHE A 82 -15.57 -8.88 -9.89
N PRO A 83 -16.64 -9.39 -10.53
CA PRO A 83 -17.33 -8.65 -11.59
C PRO A 83 -18.23 -7.53 -11.04
N SER A 84 -18.53 -6.57 -11.90
CA SER A 84 -19.54 -5.53 -11.65
C SER A 84 -20.93 -6.16 -11.65
N PRO A 85 -21.79 -5.85 -10.67
CA PRO A 85 -23.16 -6.34 -10.65
C PRO A 85 -24.09 -5.65 -11.67
N VAL A 86 -23.62 -4.56 -12.29
CA VAL A 86 -24.45 -3.69 -13.17
C VAL A 86 -23.88 -3.50 -14.57
N LYS A 87 -22.60 -3.79 -14.79
CA LYS A 87 -21.94 -3.62 -16.09
C LYS A 87 -21.45 -4.98 -16.54
N GLU A 88 -21.87 -5.38 -17.73
CA GLU A 88 -21.39 -6.60 -18.37
C GLU A 88 -19.89 -6.52 -18.63
N ASP A 89 -19.22 -7.66 -18.46
CA ASP A 89 -17.78 -7.85 -18.70
C ASP A 89 -16.85 -6.77 -18.09
N CYS A 90 -17.26 -6.18 -16.98
CA CYS A 90 -16.48 -5.19 -16.24
C CYS A 90 -16.15 -5.70 -14.84
N PRO A 91 -14.98 -5.37 -14.28
CA PRO A 91 -14.72 -5.64 -12.87
C PRO A 91 -15.53 -4.70 -11.98
N ILE A 92 -15.67 -5.08 -10.71
CA ILE A 92 -16.33 -4.26 -9.71
C ILE A 92 -15.60 -2.93 -9.54
N MET A 93 -16.37 -1.85 -9.47
CA MET A 93 -15.83 -0.51 -9.32
C MET A 93 -15.17 -0.32 -7.94
N PRO A 94 -13.98 0.31 -7.84
CA PRO A 94 -13.33 0.55 -6.55
C PRO A 94 -14.18 1.32 -5.54
N GLY A 95 -15.05 2.22 -6.02
CA GLY A 95 -16.00 2.95 -5.18
C GLY A 95 -17.09 2.05 -4.57
N VAL A 96 -17.54 1.03 -5.30
CA VAL A 96 -18.53 0.05 -4.80
C VAL A 96 -17.92 -0.79 -3.69
N VAL A 97 -16.68 -1.26 -3.87
CA VAL A 97 -15.99 -2.05 -2.83
C VAL A 97 -15.76 -1.24 -1.56
N ARG A 98 -15.39 0.05 -1.69
CA ARG A 98 -15.29 0.95 -0.53
C ARG A 98 -16.60 1.07 0.23
N ARG A 99 -17.72 1.27 -0.48
CA ARG A 99 -19.05 1.35 0.16
C ARG A 99 -19.43 0.04 0.83
N ARG A 100 -19.16 -1.10 0.18
CA ARG A 100 -19.40 -2.43 0.76
C ARG A 100 -18.61 -2.65 2.05
N LEU A 101 -17.34 -2.24 2.10
CA LEU A 101 -16.54 -2.30 3.33
C LEU A 101 -17.17 -1.46 4.45
N GLN A 102 -17.55 -0.22 4.14
CA GLN A 102 -18.14 0.68 5.12
C GLN A 102 -19.41 0.09 5.74
N LEU A 103 -20.30 -0.47 4.91
CA LEU A 103 -21.51 -1.14 5.39
C LEU A 103 -21.20 -2.32 6.31
N ILE A 104 -20.20 -3.15 5.96
CA ILE A 104 -19.80 -4.28 6.81
C ILE A 104 -19.28 -3.79 8.16
N LEU A 105 -18.47 -2.73 8.19
CA LEU A 105 -17.92 -2.17 9.42
C LEU A 105 -19.01 -1.58 10.31
N GLU A 106 -19.99 -0.88 9.72
CA GLU A 106 -21.13 -0.33 10.44
C GLU A 106 -21.98 -1.42 11.09
N HIS A 107 -22.28 -2.49 10.36
CA HIS A 107 -23.02 -3.64 10.90
C HIS A 107 -22.23 -4.39 11.98
N ALA A 108 -20.90 -4.41 11.87
CA ALA A 108 -20.03 -5.03 12.85
C ALA A 108 -19.72 -4.13 14.07
N GLY A 109 -20.27 -2.92 14.14
CA GLY A 109 -19.97 -1.95 15.22
C GLY A 109 -18.50 -1.53 15.27
N CYS A 110 -17.78 -1.64 14.14
CA CYS A 110 -16.35 -1.35 14.05
C CYS A 110 -16.10 0.14 13.77
N LYS A 111 -14.94 0.63 14.20
CA LYS A 111 -14.47 1.98 13.85
C LYS A 111 -14.33 2.12 12.33
N HIS A 112 -14.32 3.36 11.84
CA HIS A 112 -14.10 3.64 10.42
C HIS A 112 -12.69 3.17 9.98
N VAL A 113 -12.65 2.20 9.07
CA VAL A 113 -11.43 1.64 8.47
C VAL A 113 -11.46 1.91 6.97
N ARG A 114 -10.39 2.49 6.43
CA ARG A 114 -10.28 2.72 4.98
C ARG A 114 -9.89 1.40 4.31
N PHE A 115 -10.23 1.26 3.02
CA PHE A 115 -9.85 0.05 2.29
C PHE A 115 -8.34 -0.23 2.31
N HIS A 116 -7.49 0.80 2.27
CA HIS A 116 -6.04 0.61 2.32
C HIS A 116 -5.53 0.14 3.69
N ASP A 117 -6.32 0.34 4.75
CA ASP A 117 -5.95 -0.09 6.09
C ASP A 117 -6.03 -1.63 6.22
N LEU A 118 -6.82 -2.31 5.38
CA LEU A 118 -6.82 -3.79 5.30
C LEU A 118 -5.45 -4.34 4.85
N ARG A 119 -4.82 -3.69 3.87
CA ARG A 119 -3.44 -4.00 3.47
C ARG A 119 -2.44 -3.74 4.59
N HIS A 120 -2.65 -2.68 5.38
CA HIS A 120 -1.82 -2.45 6.56
C HIS A 120 -2.01 -3.58 7.59
N THR A 121 -3.24 -4.03 7.82
CA THR A 121 -3.55 -5.16 8.69
C THR A 121 -2.85 -6.44 8.23
N PHE A 122 -2.90 -6.77 6.94
CA PHE A 122 -2.16 -7.92 6.39
C PHE A 122 -0.67 -7.82 6.68
N ALA A 123 -0.07 -6.65 6.42
CA ALA A 123 1.36 -6.45 6.61
C ALA A 123 1.79 -6.58 8.08
N THR A 124 1.03 -5.97 9.00
CA THR A 124 1.27 -6.10 10.44
C THR A 124 1.13 -7.55 10.90
N LEU A 125 0.03 -8.23 10.53
CA LEU A 125 -0.20 -9.61 10.91
C LEU A 125 0.88 -10.55 10.34
N ALA A 126 1.34 -10.31 9.11
CA ALA A 126 2.42 -11.09 8.50
C ALA A 126 3.73 -10.98 9.30
N LEU A 127 4.12 -9.76 9.72
CA LEU A 127 5.31 -9.55 10.54
C LEU A 127 5.17 -10.15 11.94
N GLU A 128 4.00 -9.99 12.57
CA GLU A 128 3.71 -10.59 13.89
C GLU A 128 3.80 -12.12 13.85
N ASN A 129 3.42 -12.74 12.73
CA ASN A 129 3.57 -14.18 12.50
C ASN A 129 4.97 -14.58 11.99
N GLY A 130 5.94 -13.66 12.04
CA GLY A 130 7.35 -13.96 11.75
C GLY A 130 7.74 -13.97 10.27
N MET A 131 6.91 -13.42 9.37
CA MET A 131 7.30 -13.24 7.98
C MET A 131 8.45 -12.26 7.87
N ASP A 132 9.49 -12.60 7.12
CA ASP A 132 10.62 -11.69 6.92
C ASP A 132 10.20 -10.47 6.06
N VAL A 133 10.80 -9.32 6.36
CA VAL A 133 10.46 -8.04 5.73
C VAL A 133 10.67 -8.07 4.21
N LYS A 134 11.67 -8.81 3.72
CA LYS A 134 11.98 -8.86 2.29
C LYS A 134 10.91 -9.64 1.53
N THR A 135 10.47 -10.78 2.06
CA THR A 135 9.34 -11.55 1.54
C THR A 135 8.05 -10.73 1.59
N LEU A 136 7.77 -10.08 2.72
CA LEU A 136 6.59 -9.21 2.82
C LEU A 136 6.64 -8.07 1.79
N SER A 137 7.79 -7.40 1.65
CA SER A 137 7.99 -6.36 0.65
C SER A 137 7.77 -6.84 -0.78
N ALA A 138 8.21 -8.06 -1.09
CA ALA A 138 7.99 -8.70 -2.39
C ALA A 138 6.50 -9.00 -2.62
N ILE A 139 5.79 -9.56 -1.64
CA ILE A 139 4.33 -9.83 -1.71
C ILE A 139 3.54 -8.53 -1.88
N LEU A 140 3.90 -7.50 -1.13
CA LEU A 140 3.28 -6.18 -1.21
C LEU A 140 3.62 -5.45 -2.54
N GLY A 141 4.68 -5.85 -3.23
CA GLY A 141 5.15 -5.18 -4.45
C GLY A 141 5.64 -3.76 -4.16
N HIS A 142 6.40 -3.60 -3.07
CA HIS A 142 7.13 -2.36 -2.80
C HIS A 142 8.46 -2.35 -3.57
N VAL A 143 8.81 -1.18 -4.13
CA VAL A 143 10.07 -1.03 -4.89
C VAL A 143 11.29 -1.12 -3.96
N SER A 144 11.15 -0.65 -2.72
CA SER A 144 12.17 -0.74 -1.69
C SER A 144 11.60 -1.41 -0.44
N ALA A 145 12.40 -2.29 0.17
CA ALA A 145 12.09 -2.89 1.47
C ALA A 145 12.05 -1.83 2.59
N ALA A 146 12.77 -0.71 2.44
CA ALA A 146 12.71 0.42 3.37
C ALA A 146 11.28 0.97 3.51
N THR A 147 10.49 0.98 2.43
CA THR A 147 9.07 1.38 2.53
C THR A 147 8.27 0.43 3.42
N THR A 148 8.60 -0.86 3.45
CA THR A 148 7.96 -1.81 4.38
C THR A 148 8.50 -1.62 5.80
N LEU A 149 9.80 -1.37 5.93
CA LEU A 149 10.45 -1.08 7.21
C LEU A 149 9.83 0.15 7.88
N ASP A 150 9.85 1.30 7.19
CA ASP A 150 9.36 2.59 7.66
C ASP A 150 7.88 2.58 8.07
N ILE A 151 7.08 1.68 7.49
CA ILE A 151 5.64 1.62 7.74
C ILE A 151 5.30 0.62 8.86
N TYR A 152 6.10 -0.44 9.05
CA TYR A 152 5.67 -1.59 9.84
C TYR A 152 6.67 -2.12 10.89
N THR A 153 7.92 -1.64 10.97
CA THR A 153 8.92 -2.23 11.89
C THR A 153 8.97 -1.64 13.28
N HIS A 154 7.81 -1.42 13.91
CA HIS A 154 7.82 -1.35 15.36
C HIS A 154 8.03 -2.77 15.89
N ILE A 155 9.28 -3.11 16.23
CA ILE A 155 9.60 -4.36 16.91
C ILE A 155 8.85 -4.36 18.24
N THR A 156 7.91 -5.29 18.41
CA THR A 156 7.24 -5.51 19.70
C THR A 156 8.01 -6.54 20.52
N GLY A 157 7.85 -6.52 21.84
CA GLY A 157 8.43 -7.56 22.71
C GLY A 157 7.94 -8.97 22.36
N ASP A 158 6.73 -9.09 21.82
CA ASP A 158 6.17 -10.36 21.35
C ASP A 158 6.90 -10.89 20.11
N MET A 159 7.26 -10.02 19.16
CA MET A 159 8.06 -10.41 17.99
C MET A 159 9.43 -10.94 18.40
N GLN A 160 10.07 -10.34 19.40
CA GLN A 160 11.35 -10.80 19.93
C GLN A 160 11.23 -12.17 20.60
N ARG A 161 10.18 -12.39 21.41
CA ARG A 161 9.90 -13.68 22.05
C ARG A 161 9.60 -14.77 21.02
N ALA A 162 8.79 -14.48 20.00
CA ALA A 162 8.47 -15.42 18.93
C ALA A 162 9.71 -15.79 18.09
N ALA A 163 10.59 -14.81 17.81
CA ALA A 163 11.87 -15.06 17.14
C ALA A 163 12.77 -15.98 17.97
N ALA A 164 12.89 -15.73 19.28
CA ALA A 164 13.65 -16.59 20.19
C ALA A 164 13.08 -18.02 20.23
N ALA A 165 11.77 -18.18 20.33
CA ALA A 165 11.11 -19.49 20.32
C ALA A 165 11.29 -20.24 18.99
N ASN A 166 11.32 -19.53 17.86
CA ASN A 166 11.58 -20.14 16.55
C ASN A 166 13.04 -20.57 16.40
N ILE A 167 13.99 -19.80 16.93
CA ILE A 167 15.42 -20.17 17.00
C ILE A 167 15.58 -21.40 17.89
N ASP A 168 14.94 -21.42 19.05
CA ASP A 168 14.94 -22.55 19.98
C ASP A 168 14.38 -23.82 19.32
N ARG A 169 13.28 -23.72 18.56
CA ARG A 169 12.73 -24.85 17.78
C ARG A 169 13.65 -25.32 16.64
N GLY A 170 14.45 -24.42 16.06
CA GLY A 170 15.33 -24.72 14.93
C GLY A 170 16.69 -25.29 15.33
N ILE A 171 17.24 -24.81 16.46
CA ILE A 171 18.52 -25.26 17.02
C ILE A 171 18.29 -26.45 17.97
N GLY A 172 17.23 -26.37 18.78
CA GLY A 172 16.79 -27.41 19.68
C GLY A 172 16.05 -28.53 18.96
N LYS A 173 16.78 -29.45 18.35
CA LYS A 173 16.31 -30.85 18.34
C LYS A 173 16.41 -31.40 19.76
N ALA A 174 15.54 -30.97 20.65
CA ALA A 174 15.37 -31.59 21.96
C ALA A 174 13.92 -32.05 22.07
N ALA A 175 13.73 -33.36 22.15
CA ALA A 175 12.46 -33.94 22.56
C ALA A 175 12.04 -33.31 23.90
N PRO A 176 10.73 -33.14 24.17
CA PRO A 176 10.30 -32.73 25.48
C PRO A 176 10.76 -33.79 26.47
N GLN A 177 11.67 -33.44 27.38
CA GLN A 177 11.86 -34.25 28.58
C GLN A 177 10.64 -34.02 29.47
N GLU A 178 9.82 -35.06 29.54
CA GLU A 178 8.94 -35.30 30.67
C GLU A 178 9.80 -35.51 31.94
N ASP A 179 9.27 -34.98 33.04
CA ASP A 179 9.61 -35.23 34.44
C ASP A 179 10.93 -34.69 35.03
N ALA A 180 10.76 -33.66 35.86
CA ALA A 180 10.96 -33.84 37.30
C ALA A 180 10.02 -32.90 38.07
N SER A 181 8.97 -33.48 38.64
CA SER A 181 8.10 -32.83 39.60
C SER A 181 8.84 -32.61 40.93
N GLU A 182 8.65 -31.46 41.57
CA GLU A 182 8.54 -31.41 43.02
C GLU A 182 7.22 -30.74 43.42
N PRO A 183 6.60 -31.21 44.53
CA PRO A 183 5.17 -31.14 44.73
C PRO A 183 4.78 -30.01 45.67
N GLY A 184 3.77 -29.24 45.28
CA GLY A 184 3.03 -28.40 46.21
C GLY A 184 2.62 -27.06 45.65
N GLN A 185 1.54 -27.02 44.88
CA GLN A 185 0.36 -26.21 45.18
C GLN A 185 -0.69 -26.35 44.07
N GLU A 186 -1.81 -26.91 44.49
CA GLU A 186 -3.18 -26.75 44.02
C GLU A 186 -3.40 -26.09 42.66
N THR A 187 -3.90 -26.90 41.74
CA THR A 187 -4.36 -26.59 40.39
C THR A 187 -5.38 -25.44 40.37
N ALA A 188 -5.02 -24.32 39.75
CA ALA A 188 -5.96 -23.41 39.11
C ALA A 188 -5.76 -23.52 37.58
N PRO A 189 -6.83 -23.65 36.76
CA PRO A 189 -6.68 -23.81 35.32
C PRO A 189 -6.06 -22.53 34.75
N VAL A 190 -4.90 -22.66 34.11
CA VAL A 190 -4.30 -21.60 33.29
C VAL A 190 -5.23 -21.39 32.09
N GLN A 191 -6.23 -20.53 32.28
CA GLN A 191 -6.90 -19.89 31.16
C GLN A 191 -5.83 -19.09 30.44
N ALA A 192 -5.42 -19.57 29.27
CA ALA A 192 -4.64 -18.79 28.34
C ALA A 192 -5.45 -17.53 28.02
N GLU A 193 -5.14 -16.42 28.70
CA GLU A 193 -5.67 -15.11 28.33
C GLU A 193 -5.25 -14.89 26.87
N LYS A 194 -6.25 -14.88 25.97
CA LYS A 194 -6.07 -14.45 24.59
C LYS A 194 -5.30 -13.13 24.62
N PRO A 195 -4.26 -12.94 23.78
CA PRO A 195 -3.56 -11.66 23.73
C PRO A 195 -4.59 -10.55 23.55
N ARG A 196 -4.72 -9.70 24.57
CA ARG A 196 -5.59 -8.53 24.49
C ARG A 196 -5.08 -7.70 23.33
N MET A 197 -5.96 -7.48 22.35
CA MET A 197 -5.73 -6.62 21.21
C MET A 197 -5.11 -5.31 21.71
N THR A 198 -3.81 -5.14 21.54
CA THR A 198 -3.14 -3.89 21.91
C THR A 198 -3.81 -2.78 21.13
N ASP A 199 -4.08 -1.65 21.77
CA ASP A 199 -4.71 -0.49 21.14
C ASP A 199 -3.93 -0.07 19.90
N PHE A 200 -4.42 -0.48 18.73
CA PHE A 200 -3.88 -0.09 17.44
C PHE A 200 -3.94 1.44 17.36
N LYS A 201 -2.78 2.08 17.35
CA LYS A 201 -2.65 3.50 17.05
C LYS A 201 -2.40 3.62 15.54
N PRO A 202 -3.36 4.13 14.75
CA PRO A 202 -3.16 4.30 13.32
C PRO A 202 -1.97 5.23 13.10
N TYR A 203 -1.03 4.82 12.26
CA TYR A 203 0.05 5.69 11.82
C TYR A 203 -0.55 6.90 11.08
N VAL A 204 -0.49 8.06 11.72
CA VAL A 204 -0.82 9.33 11.08
C VAL A 204 0.42 9.77 10.31
N GLY A 205 0.46 9.44 9.01
CA GLY A 205 1.55 9.86 8.14
C GLY A 205 1.84 11.35 8.31
N ARG A 206 3.13 11.69 8.49
CA ARG A 206 3.56 13.09 8.63
C ARG A 206 2.96 13.89 7.47
N LYS A 207 2.09 14.87 7.78
CA LYS A 207 1.56 15.81 6.79
C LYS A 207 2.74 16.54 6.16
N ARG A 208 3.06 16.17 4.92
CA ARG A 208 4.12 16.81 4.14
C ARG A 208 3.71 18.27 3.92
N ARG A 209 4.53 19.22 4.38
CA ARG A 209 4.36 20.63 4.00
C ARG A 209 4.69 20.73 2.51
N SER A 210 3.72 21.10 1.69
CA SER A 210 3.95 21.31 0.25
C SER A 210 5.11 22.29 0.05
N GLY A 211 6.12 21.90 -0.74
CA GLY A 211 7.19 22.81 -1.16
C GLY A 211 8.50 22.78 -0.34
N THR A 212 8.68 21.85 0.59
CA THR A 212 9.89 21.76 1.45
C THR A 212 10.92 20.71 1.03
N GLY A 213 10.71 20.01 -0.09
CA GLY A 213 11.57 18.88 -0.48
C GLY A 213 11.47 17.69 0.49
N CYS A 214 12.21 16.62 0.22
CA CYS A 214 12.26 15.41 1.05
C CYS A 214 13.71 14.99 1.24
N ILE A 215 14.13 14.65 2.45
CA ILE A 215 15.47 14.12 2.72
C ILE A 215 15.34 12.67 3.14
N SER A 216 16.10 11.80 2.51
CA SER A 216 16.14 10.37 2.78
C SER A 216 17.60 9.95 2.96
N GLU A 217 17.88 9.07 3.90
CA GLU A 217 19.19 8.45 4.05
C GLU A 217 19.28 7.27 3.08
N ILE A 218 20.28 7.26 2.20
CA ILE A 218 20.48 6.21 1.18
C ILE A 218 21.35 5.08 1.75
N SER A 219 22.39 5.44 2.50
CA SER A 219 23.33 4.53 3.14
C SER A 219 23.99 5.24 4.32
N ASP A 220 24.77 4.49 5.11
CA ASP A 220 25.59 5.05 6.18
C ASP A 220 26.38 6.27 5.64
N HIS A 221 26.11 7.45 6.19
CA HIS A 221 26.74 8.72 5.82
C HIS A 221 26.48 9.21 4.37
N LEU A 222 25.32 8.91 3.79
CA LEU A 222 24.87 9.50 2.52
C LEU A 222 23.38 9.84 2.54
N PHE A 223 23.07 11.12 2.41
CA PHE A 223 21.72 11.68 2.39
C PHE A 223 21.36 12.19 0.99
N GLU A 224 20.11 11.95 0.57
CA GLU A 224 19.52 12.47 -0.67
C GLU A 224 18.39 13.45 -0.34
N GLY A 225 18.54 14.70 -0.78
CA GLY A 225 17.52 15.72 -0.76
C GLY A 225 16.84 15.82 -2.12
N ARG A 226 15.56 15.47 -2.20
CA ARG A 226 14.76 15.52 -3.44
C ARG A 226 13.72 16.64 -3.41
N TYR A 227 13.70 17.47 -4.44
CA TYR A 227 12.64 18.45 -4.70
C TYR A 227 11.93 18.13 -6.02
N SER A 228 10.60 18.24 -6.07
CA SER A 228 9.81 17.85 -7.26
C SER A 228 8.62 18.80 -7.48
N PRO A 229 8.87 20.06 -7.87
CA PRO A 229 7.82 21.03 -8.16
C PRO A 229 7.05 20.70 -9.44
N LYS A 230 5.85 21.26 -9.58
CA LYS A 230 5.10 21.28 -10.84
C LYS A 230 5.59 22.45 -11.68
N TRP A 231 5.83 22.21 -12.96
CA TRP A 231 6.25 23.21 -13.92
C TRP A 231 5.06 23.74 -14.74
N PRO A 232 5.23 24.85 -15.50
CA PRO A 232 4.17 25.43 -16.35
C PRO A 232 3.60 24.48 -17.42
N ASP A 233 4.29 23.38 -17.71
CA ASP A 233 3.89 22.28 -18.60
C ASP A 233 2.99 21.22 -17.91
N SER A 234 2.60 21.46 -16.65
CA SER A 234 1.85 20.53 -15.78
C SER A 234 2.58 19.23 -15.43
N LYS A 235 3.85 19.07 -15.83
CA LYS A 235 4.70 17.92 -15.45
C LYS A 235 5.47 18.24 -14.17
N LYS A 236 5.94 17.19 -13.50
CA LYS A 236 6.82 17.31 -12.34
C LYS A 236 8.25 17.04 -12.79
N HIS A 237 9.14 17.99 -12.54
CA HIS A 237 10.57 17.82 -12.78
C HIS A 237 11.26 17.70 -11.43
N ALA A 238 11.89 16.55 -11.18
CA ALA A 238 12.55 16.26 -9.92
C ALA A 238 14.05 16.58 -10.03
N ARG A 239 14.63 17.18 -9.00
CA ARG A 239 16.10 17.30 -8.83
C ARG A 239 16.50 16.84 -7.44
N ASN A 240 17.74 16.34 -7.36
CA ASN A 240 18.31 15.73 -6.18
C ASN A 240 19.62 16.44 -5.79
N VAL A 241 19.89 16.52 -4.50
CA VAL A 241 21.19 16.88 -3.92
C VAL A 241 21.66 15.74 -3.02
N TYR A 242 22.98 15.57 -2.91
CA TYR A 242 23.59 14.56 -2.06
C TYR A 242 24.59 15.18 -1.09
N ALA A 243 24.66 14.63 0.12
CA ALA A 243 25.57 15.09 1.17
C ALA A 243 25.91 13.98 2.15
N HIS A 244 27.01 14.13 2.89
CA HIS A 244 27.46 13.12 3.85
C HIS A 244 26.80 13.25 5.23
N THR A 245 26.28 14.44 5.54
CA THR A 245 25.49 14.69 6.74
C THR A 245 24.11 15.20 6.37
N ARG A 246 23.16 15.01 7.28
CA ARG A 246 21.78 15.49 7.11
C ARG A 246 21.72 17.01 7.02
N GLU A 247 22.50 17.70 7.85
CA GLU A 247 22.53 19.17 7.92
C GLU A 247 23.04 19.76 6.59
N GLU A 248 24.13 19.21 6.06
CA GLU A 248 24.67 19.59 4.75
C GLU A 248 23.66 19.30 3.62
N CYS A 249 22.92 18.19 3.72
CA CYS A 249 21.85 17.87 2.77
C CYS A 249 20.70 18.89 2.82
N GLU A 250 20.33 19.35 4.03
CA GLU A 250 19.29 20.36 4.25
C GLU A 250 19.69 21.71 3.65
N GLU A 251 20.94 22.13 3.80
CA GLU A 251 21.47 23.36 3.20
C GLU A 251 21.49 23.31 1.68
N LYS A 252 22.05 22.24 1.10
CA LYS A 252 22.05 22.05 -0.36
C LYS A 252 20.63 22.00 -0.93
N LEU A 253 19.68 21.39 -0.21
CA LEU A 253 18.29 21.31 -0.64
C LEU A 253 17.59 22.67 -0.60
N LYS A 254 17.89 23.52 0.38
CA LYS A 254 17.36 24.91 0.43
C LYS A 254 17.81 25.72 -0.78
N VAL A 255 19.10 25.63 -1.13
CA VAL A 255 19.66 26.32 -2.31
C VAL A 255 18.98 25.83 -3.59
N LEU A 256 18.88 24.51 -3.79
CA LEU A 256 18.21 23.91 -4.94
C LEU A 256 16.74 24.36 -5.08
N ILE A 257 16.01 24.47 -3.96
CA ILE A 257 14.61 24.92 -3.97
C ILE A 257 14.50 26.37 -4.46
N VAL A 258 15.42 27.25 -4.08
CA VAL A 258 15.44 28.65 -4.51
C VAL A 258 15.72 28.74 -6.01
N GLU A 259 16.73 28.03 -6.50
CA GLU A 259 17.09 27.99 -7.92
C GLU A 259 15.93 27.47 -8.78
N MET A 260 15.36 26.32 -8.42
CA MET A 260 14.24 25.74 -9.17
C MET A 260 12.99 26.63 -9.15
N LYS A 261 12.75 27.39 -8.07
CA LYS A 261 11.65 28.36 -8.02
C LYS A 261 11.89 29.54 -8.95
N ALA A 262 13.13 30.02 -9.05
CA ALA A 262 13.51 31.08 -9.98
C ALA A 262 13.32 30.62 -11.44
N GLU A 263 13.79 29.42 -11.78
CA GLU A 263 13.60 28.83 -13.11
C GLU A 263 12.11 28.65 -13.47
N ILE A 264 11.28 28.19 -12.53
CA ILE A 264 9.83 28.06 -12.75
C ILE A 264 9.19 29.44 -12.99
N ALA A 265 9.61 30.47 -12.25
CA ALA A 265 9.11 31.82 -12.44
C ALA A 265 9.51 32.39 -13.81
N GLU A 266 10.74 32.14 -14.27
CA GLU A 266 11.22 32.53 -15.59
C GLU A 266 10.49 31.78 -16.71
N ALA A 267 10.35 30.46 -16.59
CA ALA A 267 9.59 29.64 -17.54
C ALA A 267 8.12 30.07 -17.62
N GLN A 268 7.52 30.49 -16.50
CA GLN A 268 6.17 31.04 -16.48
C GLN A 268 6.11 32.41 -17.17
N ARG A 269 7.12 33.29 -17.00
CA ARG A 269 7.21 34.57 -17.71
C ARG A 269 7.33 34.37 -19.22
N LEU A 270 8.20 33.47 -19.66
CA LEU A 270 8.38 33.14 -21.09
C LEU A 270 7.10 32.56 -21.70
N LYS A 271 6.38 31.71 -20.96
CA LYS A 271 5.07 31.20 -21.40
C LYS A 271 4.04 32.31 -21.57
N ASN A 272 3.97 33.23 -20.61
CA ASN A 272 3.03 34.36 -20.67
C ASN A 272 3.37 35.33 -21.82
N LEU A 273 4.66 35.52 -22.15
CA LEU A 273 5.12 36.33 -23.28
C LEU A 273 4.83 35.67 -24.64
N GLY A 274 4.89 34.34 -24.73
CA GLY A 274 4.57 33.59 -25.95
C GLY A 274 3.07 33.42 -26.23
N GLU A 275 2.19 33.77 -25.27
CA GLU A 275 0.73 33.80 -25.48
C GLU A 275 0.23 35.16 -26.01
N ASP A 276 1.08 36.20 -26.06
CA ASP A 276 0.71 37.59 -26.43
C ASP A 276 0.94 37.92 -27.93
N ASP A 277 1.46 36.98 -28.73
CA ASP A 277 1.54 37.13 -30.19
C ASP A 277 0.20 36.74 -30.86
N GLY A 278 -0.73 37.70 -30.91
CA GLY A 278 -1.65 37.85 -32.04
C GLY A 278 -2.97 37.08 -32.03
N ARG A 279 -3.78 37.20 -30.97
CA ARG A 279 -5.26 37.03 -31.11
C ARG A 279 -5.98 38.32 -30.72
N PRO A 280 -6.83 38.89 -31.59
CA PRO A 280 -7.55 40.10 -31.27
C PRO A 280 -8.52 39.83 -30.11
N PRO A 281 -8.82 40.83 -29.26
CA PRO A 281 -9.75 40.67 -28.17
C PRO A 281 -11.13 40.34 -28.74
N GLU A 282 -11.62 39.12 -28.50
CA GLU A 282 -13.02 38.78 -28.78
C GLU A 282 -13.92 39.69 -27.94
N GLU A 283 -14.75 40.45 -28.67
CA GLU A 283 -15.83 41.25 -28.12
C GLU A 283 -16.67 40.43 -27.13
N LYS A 284 -16.75 40.91 -25.88
CA LYS A 284 -17.76 40.47 -24.92
C LYS A 284 -19.15 40.83 -25.46
N LYS A 285 -19.77 39.94 -26.24
CA LYS A 285 -21.21 39.99 -26.50
C LYS A 285 -21.96 39.67 -25.21
N GLY A 286 -22.72 40.66 -24.76
CA GLY A 286 -23.49 40.61 -23.53
C GLY A 286 -24.73 39.73 -23.56
N LYS A 287 -25.25 39.57 -22.35
CA LYS A 287 -26.62 39.21 -21.93
C LYS A 287 -27.12 37.80 -22.23
N ARG A 288 -27.36 37.06 -21.14
CA ARG A 288 -28.73 36.63 -20.81
C ARG A 288 -29.00 36.78 -19.31
N VAL A 289 -29.83 37.79 -19.04
CA VAL A 289 -30.68 37.92 -17.86
C VAL A 289 -31.77 36.84 -17.95
N GLY A 290 -32.12 36.21 -16.84
CA GLY A 290 -33.22 35.26 -16.76
C GLY A 290 -33.60 34.93 -15.32
N LYS A 291 -34.53 35.74 -14.81
CA LYS A 291 -35.49 35.58 -13.69
C LYS A 291 -35.25 34.46 -12.66
#